data_AF-R5GY62-F1
#
_entry.id   AF-R5GY62-F1
#
_cell.length_a   1.000
_cell.length_b   1.000
_cell.length_c   1.000
_cell.angle_alpha   90.00
_cell.angle_beta   90.00
_cell.angle_gamma   90.00
#
_symmetry.space_group_name_H-M   'P 1'
#
loop_
_entity.id
_entity.type
_entity.pdbx_description
1 polymer ?
#
loop_
_entity_poly.entity_id
_entity_poly.type
_entity_poly.pdbx_seq_one_letter_code
_entity_poly.pdbx_strand_id
1 'polypeptide(L)'
;MLAGSVCVVAIAAVVVTANMLAHGGSTVSTPEFIMPESVSATSATSCVISSADVPVFTTAEGTTAQPDETLPQRESTMTTSPETAPVTETHIAETAEKTTVPSPAETTASPAETTSRAASATTVTTAASSQPEPEIIPDNVMLTSHDPLHHVRFEFNGRTINFTGVYSGDGVDDVYIHRAGLHSWNLSQNGDKFSGNIDISTLDNGYYIIIVKLHSGAAMYYVFNVASDGAHPISAKDLPAEDNLAFLSSPMELPKDGVLNHITVSGSEATAAEILREIKSISDQVCAGLSDDYSKARALAQWVSVNMYYDHDAANNGVTEEDISLKFVLKNHRSVCFGWSNLYSALCQAQGIKCYNASGSAVTGSRCFLQTTTEDERSHSWNLVVIDGRYIWVDTVWDSGNSYRYGQYNTGVCDLEYFDKDNTALAHDHRVTRLEYRDYFGYFPVNEN
;
A
#
# COMPACT_ATOMS: atom_id res chain seq x y z
N MET A 1 -56.62 -32.52 27.52
CA MET A 1 -56.14 -31.28 28.16
C MET A 1 -54.85 -30.87 27.47
N LEU A 2 -54.83 -29.63 26.95
CA LEU A 2 -53.65 -28.79 26.59
C LEU A 2 -52.56 -29.47 25.73
N ALA A 3 -52.62 -29.45 24.39
CA ALA A 3 -52.44 -28.31 23.47
C ALA A 3 -51.05 -27.66 23.56
N GLY A 4 -50.07 -28.23 22.85
CA GLY A 4 -48.81 -27.57 22.48
C GLY A 4 -48.95 -26.96 21.09
N SER A 5 -48.92 -25.63 20.99
CA SER A 5 -48.86 -24.90 19.73
C SER A 5 -47.44 -24.97 19.17
N VAL A 6 -47.28 -25.61 18.02
CA VAL A 6 -46.14 -25.40 17.13
C VAL A 6 -46.60 -24.35 16.11
N CYS A 7 -46.09 -23.14 16.25
CA CYS A 7 -46.34 -22.07 15.29
C CYS A 7 -45.40 -22.27 14.10
N VAL A 8 -45.93 -22.83 13.01
CA VAL A 8 -45.30 -22.86 11.70
C VAL A 8 -45.47 -21.47 11.10
N VAL A 9 -44.41 -20.66 11.10
CA VAL A 9 -44.38 -19.43 10.30
C VAL A 9 -43.90 -19.80 8.91
N ALA A 10 -44.88 -19.93 8.01
CA ALA A 10 -44.66 -19.96 6.58
C ALA A 10 -44.09 -18.59 6.14
N ILE A 11 -42.82 -18.56 5.73
CA ILE A 11 -42.28 -17.42 5.01
C ILE A 11 -42.72 -17.59 3.55
N ALA A 12 -43.64 -16.72 3.13
CA ALA A 12 -44.08 -16.61 1.76
C ALA A 12 -42.86 -16.30 0.86
N ALA A 13 -42.61 -17.19 -0.10
CA ALA A 13 -41.69 -16.93 -1.20
C ALA A 13 -42.30 -15.82 -2.07
N VAL A 14 -41.85 -14.58 -1.87
CA VAL A 14 -42.03 -13.52 -2.85
C VAL A 14 -41.05 -13.82 -3.98
N VAL A 15 -41.57 -14.44 -5.04
CA VAL A 15 -40.89 -14.50 -6.34
C VAL A 15 -40.85 -13.07 -6.86
N VAL A 16 -39.78 -12.36 -6.56
CA VAL A 16 -39.40 -11.18 -7.33
C VAL A 16 -38.86 -11.73 -8.64
N THR A 17 -39.71 -11.73 -9.67
CA THR A 17 -39.24 -11.85 -11.04
C THR A 17 -38.33 -10.66 -11.30
N ALA A 18 -37.02 -10.86 -11.16
CA ALA A 18 -36.04 -9.94 -11.69
C ALA A 18 -36.29 -9.84 -13.19
N ASN A 19 -36.76 -8.68 -13.64
CA ASN A 19 -36.71 -8.31 -15.04
C ASN A 19 -35.22 -8.24 -15.39
N MET A 20 -34.69 -9.34 -15.90
CA MET A 20 -33.45 -9.38 -16.67
C MET A 20 -33.69 -8.51 -17.91
N LEU A 21 -33.47 -7.21 -17.78
CA LEU A 21 -33.13 -6.40 -18.93
C LEU A 21 -31.77 -6.91 -19.39
N ALA A 22 -31.81 -7.77 -20.41
CA ALA A 22 -30.65 -8.11 -21.21
C ALA A 22 -30.04 -6.80 -21.72
N HIS A 23 -29.09 -6.25 -20.97
CA HIS A 23 -28.20 -5.22 -21.50
C HIS A 23 -27.33 -5.93 -22.53
N GLY A 24 -27.54 -5.55 -23.78
CA GLY A 24 -26.80 -6.10 -24.91
C GLY A 24 -25.32 -6.08 -24.62
N GLY A 25 -24.67 -7.22 -24.84
CA GLY A 25 -23.25 -7.40 -24.65
C GLY A 25 -22.47 -6.42 -25.53
N SER A 26 -22.08 -5.30 -24.94
CA SER A 26 -20.88 -4.60 -25.35
C SER A 26 -19.77 -5.23 -24.52
N THR A 27 -18.97 -6.07 -25.14
CA THR A 27 -17.72 -6.55 -24.53
C THR A 27 -16.83 -5.33 -24.37
N VAL A 28 -16.74 -4.79 -23.16
CA VAL A 28 -15.77 -3.75 -22.84
C VAL A 28 -14.39 -4.36 -23.03
N SER A 29 -13.62 -3.81 -23.97
CA SER A 29 -12.25 -4.26 -24.22
C SER A 29 -11.38 -3.93 -23.01
N THR A 30 -10.53 -4.89 -22.59
CA THR A 30 -9.45 -4.61 -21.66
C THR A 30 -8.57 -3.47 -22.22
N PRO A 31 -8.32 -2.39 -21.47
CA PRO A 31 -7.42 -1.32 -21.90
C PRO A 31 -6.03 -1.86 -22.23
N GLU A 32 -5.33 -1.33 -23.22
CA GLU A 32 -3.94 -1.72 -23.48
C GLU A 32 -3.01 -1.13 -22.42
N PHE A 33 -1.86 -1.78 -22.19
CA PHE A 33 -0.81 -1.20 -21.35
C PHE A 33 -0.22 0.05 -22.02
N ILE A 34 -0.17 1.13 -21.25
CA ILE A 34 0.52 2.37 -21.54
C ILE A 34 2.00 2.15 -21.22
N MET A 35 2.79 1.87 -22.25
CA MET A 35 4.24 1.76 -22.14
C MET A 35 4.89 3.13 -22.27
N PRO A 36 5.98 3.44 -21.53
CA PRO A 36 6.73 4.66 -21.75
C PRO A 36 7.24 4.70 -23.20
N GLU A 37 7.12 5.86 -23.86
CA GLU A 37 7.70 6.02 -25.19
C GLU A 37 9.21 5.74 -25.12
N SER A 38 9.72 4.90 -26.04
CA SER A 38 11.14 4.60 -26.10
C SER A 38 11.91 5.90 -26.36
N VAL A 39 12.54 6.47 -25.33
CA VAL A 39 13.35 7.67 -25.47
C VAL A 39 14.59 7.30 -26.29
N SER A 40 14.59 7.64 -27.58
CA SER A 40 15.79 7.52 -28.40
C SER A 40 16.88 8.38 -27.77
N ALA A 41 18.05 7.80 -27.53
CA ALA A 41 19.18 8.43 -26.84
C ALA A 41 19.72 9.66 -27.60
N THR A 42 19.03 10.80 -27.53
CA THR A 42 19.52 12.16 -27.84
C THR A 42 18.50 13.21 -27.37
N SER A 43 18.20 13.27 -26.07
CA SER A 43 17.84 14.51 -25.34
C SER A 43 17.38 14.17 -23.92
N ALA A 44 18.31 14.18 -22.97
CA ALA A 44 17.97 14.26 -21.56
C ALA A 44 17.60 15.71 -21.22
N THR A 45 16.37 16.14 -21.52
CA THR A 45 15.70 17.26 -20.84
C THR A 45 14.19 17.19 -21.10
N SER A 46 13.41 17.11 -20.00
CA SER A 46 11.94 17.23 -19.91
C SER A 46 11.11 16.32 -20.83
N CYS A 47 10.61 15.21 -20.28
CA CYS A 47 9.43 14.55 -20.84
C CYS A 47 8.19 15.11 -20.11
N VAL A 48 7.48 16.03 -20.78
CA VAL A 48 6.17 16.54 -20.37
C VAL A 48 5.15 15.77 -21.19
N ILE A 49 4.27 15.01 -20.54
CA ILE A 49 3.08 14.49 -21.20
C ILE A 49 2.11 15.67 -21.34
N SER A 50 1.92 16.14 -22.58
CA SER A 50 1.04 17.25 -22.94
C SER A 50 -0.42 16.85 -22.78
N SER A 51 -1.17 17.62 -21.99
CA SER A 51 -2.60 17.47 -21.71
C SER A 51 -3.53 17.95 -22.84
N ALA A 52 -3.31 17.51 -24.07
CA ALA A 52 -4.13 17.93 -25.21
C ALA A 52 -4.76 16.72 -25.90
N ASP A 53 -5.88 16.25 -25.35
CA ASP A 53 -7.07 15.78 -26.08
C ASP A 53 -8.10 15.23 -25.08
N VAL A 54 -8.71 16.12 -24.30
CA VAL A 54 -9.94 15.81 -23.55
C VAL A 54 -11.11 16.46 -24.31
N PRO A 55 -12.12 15.69 -24.76
CA PRO A 55 -13.29 16.27 -25.42
C PRO A 55 -14.10 17.13 -24.44
N VAL A 56 -14.43 18.33 -24.89
CA VAL A 56 -15.25 19.33 -24.18
C VAL A 56 -16.63 18.76 -23.87
N PHE A 57 -16.94 18.60 -22.58
CA PHE A 57 -18.30 18.27 -22.13
C PHE A 57 -19.14 19.53 -21.96
N THR A 58 -20.18 19.65 -22.78
CA THR A 58 -21.28 20.59 -22.59
C THR A 58 -22.14 20.14 -21.42
N THR A 59 -22.34 21.03 -20.44
CA THR A 59 -23.24 20.86 -19.30
C THR A 59 -24.70 20.73 -19.76
N ALA A 60 -25.36 19.65 -19.36
CA ALA A 60 -26.82 19.55 -19.33
C ALA A 60 -27.28 19.45 -17.87
N GLU A 61 -28.29 20.26 -17.53
CA GLU A 61 -28.87 20.43 -16.20
C GLU A 61 -29.59 19.17 -15.69
N GLY A 62 -29.52 18.96 -14.38
CA GLY A 62 -30.61 18.36 -13.59
C GLY A 62 -30.50 16.87 -13.29
N THR A 63 -30.01 16.52 -12.10
CA THR A 63 -30.76 15.81 -11.05
C THR A 63 -29.83 15.60 -9.85
N THR A 64 -30.13 16.31 -8.76
CA THR A 64 -29.48 16.17 -7.45
C THR A 64 -29.81 14.83 -6.81
N ALA A 65 -28.81 14.01 -6.50
CA ALA A 65 -28.94 12.88 -5.59
C ALA A 65 -28.39 13.27 -4.21
N GLN A 66 -29.25 13.15 -3.19
CA GLN A 66 -28.95 13.38 -1.78
C GLN A 66 -28.12 12.21 -1.19
N PRO A 67 -27.27 12.45 -0.18
CA PRO A 67 -26.62 11.38 0.57
C PRO A 67 -27.59 10.72 1.57
N ASP A 68 -27.59 9.39 1.59
CA ASP A 68 -28.43 8.54 2.43
C ASP A 68 -27.91 8.53 3.90
N GLU A 69 -28.66 9.17 4.79
CA GLU A 69 -28.48 9.09 6.25
C GLU A 69 -29.42 8.02 6.82
N THR A 70 -28.92 6.84 7.19
CA THR A 70 -29.58 6.01 8.23
C THR A 70 -28.58 5.09 8.95
N LEU A 71 -28.13 5.49 10.14
CA LEU A 71 -27.66 4.57 11.19
C LEU A 71 -28.28 5.00 12.53
N PRO A 72 -28.96 4.10 13.28
CA PRO A 72 -29.67 4.48 14.49
C PRO A 72 -28.73 4.59 15.69
N GLN A 73 -28.85 5.69 16.43
CA GLN A 73 -28.19 5.90 17.71
C GLN A 73 -28.74 4.99 18.81
N ARG A 74 -27.86 4.47 19.67
CA ARG A 74 -28.23 3.83 20.92
C ARG A 74 -27.41 4.43 22.06
N GLU A 75 -28.09 5.18 22.94
CA GLU A 75 -27.59 5.58 24.25
C GLU A 75 -27.32 4.34 25.10
N SER A 76 -26.23 4.35 25.87
CA SER A 76 -26.01 3.34 26.91
C SER A 76 -25.53 4.01 28.21
N THR A 77 -26.42 3.97 29.19
CA THR A 77 -26.19 4.33 30.59
C THR A 77 -25.45 3.20 31.33
N MET A 78 -24.58 3.58 32.26
CA MET A 78 -23.90 2.67 33.18
C MET A 78 -24.89 2.03 34.17
N THR A 79 -24.79 0.71 34.41
CA THR A 79 -24.91 0.15 35.78
C THR A 79 -24.32 -1.26 35.88
N THR A 80 -23.99 -1.61 37.12
CA THR A 80 -23.06 -2.62 37.66
C THR A 80 -23.46 -4.10 37.56
N SER A 81 -22.42 -4.96 37.60
CA SER A 81 -22.37 -6.43 37.77
C SER A 81 -23.17 -6.99 38.98
N PRO A 82 -23.43 -8.32 39.10
CA PRO A 82 -22.38 -9.28 39.53
C PRO A 82 -22.43 -10.75 38.98
N GLU A 83 -21.24 -11.36 39.00
CA GLU A 83 -20.82 -12.75 39.36
C GLU A 83 -21.27 -14.05 38.62
N THR A 84 -20.25 -14.73 38.03
CA THR A 84 -19.88 -16.18 38.03
C THR A 84 -20.87 -17.27 37.56
N ALA A 85 -20.55 -18.43 36.95
CA ALA A 85 -19.44 -19.16 36.27
C ALA A 85 -19.95 -20.65 36.15
N PRO A 86 -19.26 -21.69 35.60
CA PRO A 86 -18.36 -21.83 34.43
C PRO A 86 -18.61 -23.13 33.56
N VAL A 87 -17.66 -23.41 32.64
CA VAL A 87 -17.22 -24.71 32.01
C VAL A 87 -18.05 -25.21 30.79
N THR A 88 -17.48 -25.55 29.62
CA THR A 88 -16.49 -26.62 29.36
C THR A 88 -15.83 -26.51 27.97
N GLU A 89 -14.50 -26.57 27.93
CA GLU A 89 -13.68 -26.91 26.76
C GLU A 89 -13.25 -28.38 26.84
N THR A 90 -13.08 -29.03 25.68
CA THR A 90 -12.54 -30.39 25.56
C THR A 90 -11.14 -30.33 24.95
N HIS A 91 -10.16 -30.80 25.73
CA HIS A 91 -8.79 -31.11 25.34
C HIS A 91 -8.69 -32.44 24.58
N ILE A 92 -7.69 -32.55 23.69
CA ILE A 92 -6.85 -33.75 23.58
C ILE A 92 -5.39 -33.29 23.59
N ALA A 93 -4.59 -33.93 24.47
CA ALA A 93 -3.19 -33.67 24.73
C ALA A 93 -2.31 -34.78 24.16
N GLU A 94 -1.05 -34.48 23.86
CA GLU A 94 0.02 -35.46 24.01
C GLU A 94 1.31 -34.80 24.50
N THR A 95 1.93 -35.47 25.45
CA THR A 95 2.98 -35.05 26.39
C THR A 95 4.39 -35.26 25.85
N ALA A 96 5.32 -34.37 26.20
CA ALA A 96 6.76 -34.68 26.18
C ALA A 96 7.45 -34.16 27.44
N GLU A 97 8.16 -35.10 28.08
CA GLU A 97 8.81 -35.02 29.38
C GLU A 97 10.12 -34.20 29.35
N LYS A 98 10.39 -33.51 30.45
CA LYS A 98 11.57 -32.67 30.67
C LYS A 98 12.61 -33.45 31.47
N THR A 99 13.83 -33.58 30.94
CA THR A 99 14.98 -34.08 31.70
C THR A 99 16.16 -33.12 31.54
N THR A 100 16.69 -32.64 32.67
CA THR A 100 17.81 -31.71 32.83
C THR A 100 19.04 -32.43 33.39
N VAL A 101 20.22 -32.25 32.79
CA VAL A 101 21.57 -32.45 33.39
C VAL A 101 22.59 -31.52 32.64
N PRO A 102 23.64 -30.96 33.29
CA PRO A 102 24.26 -29.68 32.91
C PRO A 102 25.57 -29.78 32.09
N SER A 103 26.02 -28.65 31.54
CA SER A 103 27.31 -28.49 30.84
C SER A 103 28.23 -27.51 31.59
N PRO A 104 29.54 -27.79 31.78
CA PRO A 104 30.47 -26.89 32.44
C PRO A 104 31.30 -26.02 31.48
N ALA A 105 31.94 -25.02 32.09
CA ALA A 105 32.54 -23.81 31.56
C ALA A 105 33.87 -23.94 30.78
N GLU A 106 34.13 -22.88 30.01
CA GLU A 106 35.38 -22.19 29.63
C GLU A 106 36.73 -22.93 29.72
N THR A 107 37.58 -22.75 28.68
CA THR A 107 38.96 -22.25 28.81
C THR A 107 39.52 -21.77 27.45
N THR A 108 40.30 -20.70 27.55
CA THR A 108 41.10 -19.94 26.60
C THR A 108 42.26 -20.72 25.95
N ALA A 109 42.69 -20.32 24.73
CA ALA A 109 44.10 -20.03 24.34
C ALA A 109 44.32 -19.98 22.82
N SER A 110 44.97 -18.90 22.38
CA SER A 110 45.85 -18.80 21.18
C SER A 110 47.30 -18.67 21.72
N PRO A 111 48.42 -18.68 20.95
CA PRO A 111 48.59 -18.71 19.49
C PRO A 111 49.72 -19.63 18.95
N ALA A 112 49.85 -19.78 17.63
CA ALA A 112 51.13 -20.01 16.94
C ALA A 112 51.05 -19.74 15.43
N GLU A 113 52.03 -18.98 14.93
CA GLU A 113 52.31 -18.65 13.54
C GLU A 113 52.70 -19.88 12.69
N THR A 114 52.39 -19.85 11.39
CA THR A 114 53.34 -20.22 10.32
C THR A 114 52.90 -19.62 8.99
N THR A 115 53.83 -18.90 8.37
CA THR A 115 53.82 -18.26 7.05
C THR A 115 53.74 -19.25 5.88
N SER A 116 53.02 -18.93 4.80
CA SER A 116 53.65 -18.68 3.48
C SER A 116 52.67 -18.26 2.34
N ARG A 117 53.19 -17.33 1.54
CA ARG A 117 53.01 -17.10 0.10
C ARG A 117 51.76 -16.36 -0.43
N ALA A 118 51.95 -15.06 -0.56
CA ALA A 118 51.15 -14.12 -1.34
C ALA A 118 51.18 -14.41 -2.85
N ALA A 119 50.02 -14.30 -3.50
CA ALA A 119 49.85 -13.99 -4.91
C ALA A 119 48.90 -12.80 -5.01
N SER A 120 49.33 -11.77 -5.75
CA SER A 120 48.63 -10.49 -5.91
C SER A 120 47.26 -10.69 -6.57
N ALA A 121 46.21 -10.21 -5.91
CA ALA A 121 44.93 -9.92 -6.54
C ALA A 121 44.69 -8.42 -6.44
N THR A 122 44.60 -7.77 -7.60
CA THR A 122 44.25 -6.36 -7.76
C THR A 122 42.86 -6.13 -7.17
N THR A 123 42.80 -5.45 -6.02
CA THR A 123 41.55 -4.98 -5.43
C THR A 123 41.00 -3.86 -6.30
N VAL A 124 39.95 -4.17 -7.05
CA VAL A 124 39.01 -3.15 -7.52
C VAL A 124 38.37 -2.57 -6.26
N THR A 125 38.71 -1.33 -5.93
CA THR A 125 38.05 -0.59 -4.86
C THR A 125 36.63 -0.26 -5.34
N THR A 126 35.68 -1.11 -5.00
CA THR A 126 34.27 -0.71 -4.94
C THR A 126 34.19 0.46 -3.97
N ALA A 127 33.80 1.62 -4.48
CA ALA A 127 33.40 2.72 -3.63
C ALA A 127 32.27 2.21 -2.75
N ALA A 128 32.52 2.11 -1.44
CA ALA A 128 31.48 1.85 -0.47
C ALA A 128 30.47 2.99 -0.59
N SER A 129 29.28 2.68 -1.12
CA SER A 129 28.13 3.57 -1.06
C SER A 129 27.82 3.79 0.42
N SER A 130 28.28 4.92 0.96
CA SER A 130 27.92 5.34 2.30
C SER A 130 26.43 5.66 2.27
N GLN A 131 25.64 4.80 2.92
CA GLN A 131 24.26 5.07 3.27
C GLN A 131 24.15 6.52 3.79
N PRO A 132 23.29 7.38 3.22
CA PRO A 132 22.97 8.62 3.91
C PRO A 132 22.38 8.24 5.27
N GLU A 133 22.95 8.80 6.34
CA GLU A 133 22.46 8.61 7.70
C GLU A 133 20.96 8.99 7.72
N PRO A 134 20.08 8.14 8.28
CA PRO A 134 18.64 8.38 8.23
C PRO A 134 18.32 9.72 8.87
N GLU A 135 17.52 10.55 8.19
CA GLU A 135 17.08 11.83 8.73
C GLU A 135 16.35 11.59 10.07
N ILE A 136 16.85 12.20 11.14
CA ILE A 136 16.14 12.20 12.42
C ILE A 136 14.99 13.20 12.28
N ILE A 137 13.78 12.67 12.11
CA ILE A 137 12.55 13.47 12.06
C ILE A 137 12.22 13.92 13.49
N PRO A 138 12.11 15.24 13.77
CA PRO A 138 11.74 15.72 15.10
C PRO A 138 10.32 15.28 15.51
N ASP A 139 10.09 15.11 16.81
CA ASP A 139 8.79 14.66 17.35
C ASP A 139 7.61 15.59 17.00
N ASN A 140 7.86 16.86 16.67
CA ASN A 140 6.85 17.81 16.24
C ASN A 140 6.66 17.88 14.72
N VAL A 141 7.24 16.93 13.97
CA VAL A 141 7.18 16.86 12.52
C VAL A 141 6.48 15.60 12.06
N MET A 142 5.62 15.73 11.06
CA MET A 142 5.11 14.62 10.26
C MET A 142 5.65 14.76 8.84
N LEU A 143 6.44 13.78 8.41
CA LEU A 143 6.83 13.61 7.02
C LEU A 143 5.92 12.57 6.37
N THR A 144 5.35 12.88 5.20
CA THR A 144 4.39 11.98 4.56
C THR A 144 5.05 10.87 3.75
N SER A 145 6.17 11.16 3.09
CA SER A 145 6.94 10.25 2.23
C SER A 145 8.39 10.73 2.15
N HIS A 146 9.30 9.83 1.82
CA HIS A 146 10.70 10.12 1.49
C HIS A 146 10.92 10.29 -0.03
N ASP A 147 9.86 10.20 -0.86
CA ASP A 147 9.92 10.50 -2.30
C ASP A 147 10.29 11.98 -2.51
N PRO A 148 11.47 12.31 -3.10
CA PRO A 148 11.87 13.69 -3.34
C PRO A 148 10.91 14.45 -4.27
N LEU A 149 10.03 13.76 -4.99
CA LEU A 149 9.07 14.34 -5.93
C LEU A 149 7.64 14.43 -5.38
N HIS A 150 7.29 13.65 -4.35
CA HIS A 150 5.94 13.61 -3.76
C HIS A 150 6.01 13.45 -2.24
N HIS A 151 6.10 14.57 -1.53
CA HIS A 151 6.06 14.57 -0.08
C HIS A 151 5.56 15.90 0.48
N VAL A 152 5.07 15.83 1.71
CA VAL A 152 4.72 16.98 2.53
C VAL A 152 5.38 16.81 3.89
N ARG A 153 5.93 17.90 4.40
CA ARG A 153 6.46 18.01 5.75
C ARG A 153 5.57 18.98 6.52
N PHE A 154 4.87 18.48 7.54
CA PHE A 154 4.10 19.29 8.48
C PHE A 154 4.90 19.49 9.76
N GLU A 155 5.01 20.74 10.20
CA GLU A 155 5.65 21.11 11.46
C GLU A 155 4.61 21.71 12.41
N PHE A 156 4.36 21.02 13.52
CA PHE A 156 3.38 21.38 14.50
C PHE A 156 4.00 22.33 15.54
N ASN A 157 3.61 23.60 15.51
CA ASN A 157 4.19 24.67 16.30
C ASN A 157 3.12 25.32 17.18
N GLY A 158 2.74 24.63 18.27
CA GLY A 158 1.67 25.08 19.16
C GLY A 158 0.32 25.06 18.45
N ARG A 159 -0.25 26.23 18.16
CA ARG A 159 -1.54 26.37 17.46
C ARG A 159 -1.41 26.79 16.00
N THR A 160 -0.24 26.59 15.42
CA THR A 160 0.02 26.81 13.99
C THR A 160 0.68 25.57 13.41
N ILE A 161 0.19 25.12 12.26
CA ILE A 161 0.79 24.04 11.49
C ILE A 161 1.46 24.69 10.28
N ASN A 162 2.78 24.59 10.20
CA ASN A 162 3.53 24.98 9.01
C ASN A 162 3.66 23.78 8.09
N PHE A 163 3.67 24.00 6.79
CA PHE A 163 3.95 22.94 5.84
C PHE A 163 4.86 23.40 4.71
N THR A 164 5.64 22.46 4.22
CA THR A 164 6.43 22.56 2.99
C THR A 164 6.31 21.23 2.25
N GLY A 165 6.43 21.23 0.92
CA GLY A 165 6.36 20.00 0.16
C GLY A 165 6.76 20.16 -1.29
N VAL A 166 6.83 19.01 -1.96
CA VAL A 166 7.02 18.89 -3.41
C VAL A 166 5.96 17.94 -3.92
N TYR A 167 5.27 18.33 -4.99
CA TYR A 167 4.36 17.47 -5.73
C TYR A 167 4.58 17.71 -7.22
N SER A 168 5.31 16.79 -7.85
CA SER A 168 5.80 16.95 -9.23
C SER A 168 4.78 16.48 -10.26
N GLY A 169 4.41 17.36 -11.18
CA GLY A 169 3.46 17.03 -12.24
C GLY A 169 1.98 17.14 -11.85
N ASP A 170 1.69 17.46 -10.59
CA ASP A 170 0.37 17.85 -10.12
C ASP A 170 0.50 18.91 -9.03
N GLY A 171 -0.16 20.06 -9.18
CA GLY A 171 -0.03 21.16 -8.22
C GLY A 171 -0.98 21.02 -7.03
N VAL A 172 -0.82 21.87 -6.02
CA VAL A 172 -1.65 21.85 -4.80
C VAL A 172 -2.68 22.98 -4.87
N ASP A 173 -3.96 22.61 -4.89
CA ASP A 173 -5.09 23.56 -4.83
C ASP A 173 -5.23 24.17 -3.44
N ASP A 174 -5.11 23.33 -2.40
CA ASP A 174 -5.44 23.71 -1.03
C ASP A 174 -4.80 22.78 0.00
N VAL A 175 -4.58 23.31 1.19
CA VAL A 175 -4.21 22.54 2.39
C VAL A 175 -5.08 23.03 3.54
N TYR A 176 -5.93 22.16 4.08
CA TYR A 176 -6.97 22.57 5.03
C TYR A 176 -7.31 21.49 6.07
N ILE A 177 -7.94 21.91 7.17
CA ILE A 177 -8.44 21.00 8.21
C ILE A 177 -9.86 20.55 7.88
N HIS A 178 -10.02 19.26 7.63
CA HIS A 178 -11.31 18.64 7.31
C HIS A 178 -12.34 18.89 8.42
N ARG A 179 -13.61 19.13 8.03
CA ARG A 179 -14.77 19.46 8.90
C ARG A 179 -14.66 20.75 9.72
N ALA A 180 -13.47 21.24 10.01
CA ALA A 180 -13.27 22.54 10.65
C ALA A 180 -13.30 23.71 9.65
N GLY A 181 -13.05 23.44 8.36
CA GLY A 181 -13.06 24.48 7.32
C GLY A 181 -11.94 25.52 7.51
N LEU A 182 -10.85 25.12 8.16
CA LEU A 182 -9.67 25.98 8.38
C LEU A 182 -8.70 25.75 7.22
N HIS A 183 -8.62 26.70 6.31
CA HIS A 183 -7.77 26.64 5.13
C HIS A 183 -6.43 27.31 5.39
N SER A 184 -5.41 26.94 4.60
CA SER A 184 -4.18 27.70 4.58
C SER A 184 -4.46 29.13 4.08
N TRP A 185 -3.97 30.12 4.83
CA TRP A 185 -4.22 31.52 4.52
C TRP A 185 -3.10 32.15 3.67
N ASN A 186 -2.01 31.42 3.44
CA ASN A 186 -0.86 31.89 2.66
C ASN A 186 -0.16 30.77 1.88
N LEU A 187 -0.93 29.80 1.38
CA LEU A 187 -0.41 28.80 0.44
C LEU A 187 0.32 29.51 -0.71
N SER A 188 1.59 29.16 -0.88
CA SER A 188 2.48 29.68 -1.90
C SER A 188 3.08 28.51 -2.68
N GLN A 189 3.12 28.62 -4.00
CA GLN A 189 3.64 27.59 -4.90
C GLN A 189 4.68 28.18 -5.85
N ASN A 190 5.77 27.45 -6.07
CA ASN A 190 6.85 27.79 -6.98
C ASN A 190 7.30 26.54 -7.74
N GLY A 191 6.73 26.35 -8.94
CA GLY A 191 6.82 25.08 -9.68
C GLY A 191 6.13 23.96 -8.89
N ASP A 192 6.83 22.85 -8.74
CA ASP A 192 6.34 21.67 -7.99
C ASP A 192 6.44 21.85 -6.46
N LYS A 193 7.10 22.92 -5.98
CA LYS A 193 7.29 23.17 -4.55
C LYS A 193 6.19 24.04 -4.00
N PHE A 194 5.72 23.73 -2.79
CA PHE A 194 4.71 24.53 -2.11
C PHE A 194 5.00 24.66 -0.61
N SER A 195 4.41 25.68 0.01
CA SER A 195 4.54 25.94 1.44
C SER A 195 3.40 26.82 1.94
N GLY A 196 3.15 26.80 3.24
CA GLY A 196 2.17 27.69 3.88
C GLY A 196 2.00 27.38 5.35
N ASN A 197 0.97 27.98 5.95
CA ASN A 197 0.59 27.74 7.33
C ASN A 197 -0.93 27.58 7.45
N ILE A 198 -1.35 26.93 8.52
CA ILE A 198 -2.75 26.85 8.97
C ILE A 198 -2.80 27.30 10.43
N ASP A 199 -3.67 28.28 10.73
CA ASP A 199 -4.00 28.66 12.10
C ASP A 199 -5.12 27.74 12.61
N ILE A 200 -4.85 27.06 13.72
CA ILE A 200 -5.78 26.12 14.37
C ILE A 200 -6.14 26.57 15.80
N SER A 201 -5.96 27.85 16.10
CA SER A 201 -6.22 28.44 17.42
C SER A 201 -7.67 28.24 17.89
N THR A 202 -8.62 28.05 16.98
CA THR A 202 -10.04 27.83 17.27
C THR A 202 -10.40 26.37 17.51
N LEU A 203 -9.47 25.42 17.34
CA LEU A 203 -9.76 24.00 17.55
C LEU A 203 -9.75 23.62 19.04
N ASP A 204 -10.71 22.81 19.44
CA ASP A 204 -10.71 22.16 20.74
C ASP A 204 -9.69 21.00 20.79
N ASN A 205 -9.49 20.43 21.97
CA ASN A 205 -8.67 19.23 22.10
C ASN A 205 -9.36 18.05 21.39
N GLY A 206 -8.62 17.29 20.57
CA GLY A 206 -9.17 16.18 19.82
C GLY A 206 -8.33 15.77 18.63
N TYR A 207 -8.87 14.87 17.81
CA TYR A 207 -8.23 14.42 16.57
C TYR A 207 -8.82 15.12 15.36
N TYR A 208 -7.95 15.51 14.43
CA TYR A 208 -8.30 16.26 13.23
C TYR A 208 -7.55 15.70 12.04
N ILE A 209 -7.98 16.07 10.83
CA ILE A 209 -7.42 15.59 9.57
C ILE A 209 -7.00 16.79 8.74
N ILE A 210 -5.74 16.84 8.35
CA ILE A 210 -5.24 17.74 7.31
C ILE A 210 -5.52 17.07 5.97
N ILE A 211 -6.09 17.83 5.03
CA ILE A 211 -6.25 17.42 3.64
C ILE A 211 -5.32 18.26 2.78
N VAL A 212 -4.53 17.59 1.94
CA VAL A 212 -3.79 18.20 0.83
C VAL A 212 -4.54 17.85 -0.43
N LYS A 213 -5.07 18.86 -1.13
CA LYS A 213 -5.85 18.66 -2.36
C LYS A 213 -5.01 19.06 -3.56
N LEU A 214 -4.92 18.17 -4.54
CA LEU A 214 -4.18 18.40 -5.78
C LEU A 214 -5.08 18.93 -6.91
N HIS A 215 -4.49 19.53 -7.95
CA HIS A 215 -5.21 20.04 -9.12
C HIS A 215 -5.94 18.93 -9.89
N SER A 216 -5.41 17.70 -9.89
CA SER A 216 -6.09 16.53 -10.45
C SER A 216 -7.39 16.17 -9.73
N GLY A 217 -7.61 16.71 -8.52
CA GLY A 217 -8.71 16.34 -7.63
C GLY A 217 -8.36 15.24 -6.63
N ALA A 218 -7.15 14.66 -6.70
CA ALA A 218 -6.64 13.77 -5.64
C ALA A 218 -6.61 14.51 -4.30
N ALA A 219 -6.83 13.77 -3.21
CA ALA A 219 -6.84 14.32 -1.86
C ALA A 219 -6.19 13.33 -0.90
N MET A 220 -5.15 13.79 -0.20
CA MET A 220 -4.41 13.02 0.79
C MET A 220 -4.87 13.40 2.19
N TYR A 221 -4.87 12.45 3.12
CA TYR A 221 -5.47 12.63 4.46
C TYR A 221 -4.48 12.31 5.57
N TYR A 222 -4.21 13.27 6.46
CA TYR A 222 -3.24 13.12 7.54
C TYR A 222 -3.87 13.43 8.90
N VAL A 223 -3.91 12.43 9.79
CA VAL A 223 -4.49 12.58 11.13
C VAL A 223 -3.48 13.19 12.09
N PHE A 224 -3.89 14.17 12.89
CA PHE A 224 -3.07 14.74 13.96
C PHE A 224 -3.91 14.98 15.22
N ASN A 225 -3.25 15.23 16.35
CA ASN A 225 -3.88 15.51 17.63
C ASN A 225 -3.73 16.98 18.01
N VAL A 226 -4.77 17.56 18.62
CA VAL A 226 -4.71 18.83 19.33
C VAL A 226 -4.91 18.55 20.82
N ALA A 227 -3.96 18.99 21.63
CA ALA A 227 -3.97 18.92 23.07
C ALA A 227 -3.89 20.32 23.69
N SER A 228 -3.88 20.38 25.03
CA SER A 228 -3.85 21.65 25.77
C SER A 228 -2.57 22.47 25.51
N ASP A 229 -1.48 21.81 25.16
CA ASP A 229 -0.17 22.41 24.89
C ASP A 229 0.08 22.70 23.39
N GLY A 230 -0.77 22.24 22.49
CA GLY A 230 -0.66 22.49 21.05
C GLY A 230 -1.13 21.33 20.21
N ALA A 231 -0.90 21.42 18.90
CA ALA A 231 -1.04 20.31 17.99
C ALA A 231 0.25 19.48 17.93
N HIS A 232 0.07 18.20 17.67
CA HIS A 232 1.12 17.19 17.61
C HIS A 232 0.81 16.19 16.50
N PRO A 233 1.84 15.65 15.82
CA PRO A 233 1.66 14.45 15.02
C PRO A 233 1.28 13.28 15.93
N ILE A 234 0.71 12.22 15.36
CA ILE A 234 0.50 10.98 16.11
C ILE A 234 1.85 10.28 16.31
N SER A 235 2.14 9.91 17.55
CA SER A 235 3.39 9.22 17.88
C SER A 235 3.47 7.86 17.22
N ALA A 236 4.63 7.50 16.69
CA ALA A 236 4.92 6.17 16.16
C ALA A 236 4.63 5.03 17.17
N LYS A 237 4.71 5.32 18.47
CA LYS A 237 4.44 4.37 19.56
C LYS A 237 2.96 4.07 19.76
N ASP A 238 2.09 4.97 19.30
CA ASP A 238 0.63 4.80 19.35
C ASP A 238 0.08 4.17 18.07
N LEU A 239 0.95 3.90 17.09
CA LEU A 239 0.65 3.30 15.80
C LEU A 239 1.41 1.96 15.66
N PRO A 240 1.03 1.07 14.72
CA PRO A 240 1.80 -0.14 14.40
C PRO A 240 3.17 0.11 13.75
N ALA A 241 3.77 1.29 13.89
CA ALA A 241 4.99 1.67 13.18
C ALA A 241 6.19 0.78 13.55
N GLU A 242 6.41 0.55 14.85
CA GLU A 242 7.49 -0.34 15.33
C GLU A 242 7.21 -1.81 14.96
N ASP A 243 5.95 -2.25 15.09
CA ASP A 243 5.52 -3.60 14.74
C ASP A 243 5.72 -3.89 13.25
N ASN A 244 5.40 -2.93 12.37
CA ASN A 244 5.60 -3.04 10.93
C ASN A 244 7.07 -3.32 10.58
N LEU A 245 8.00 -2.61 11.24
CA LEU A 245 9.44 -2.78 11.04
C LEU A 245 9.99 -4.08 11.67
N ALA A 246 9.35 -4.62 12.71
CA ALA A 246 9.79 -5.85 13.36
C ALA A 246 9.83 -7.05 12.38
N PHE A 247 8.93 -7.08 11.40
CA PHE A 247 8.89 -8.13 10.37
C PHE A 247 10.12 -8.17 9.46
N LEU A 248 10.89 -7.09 9.39
CA LEU A 248 12.14 -7.02 8.60
C LEU A 248 13.21 -7.97 9.14
N SER A 249 13.15 -8.32 10.42
CA SER A 249 14.15 -9.18 11.07
C SER A 249 14.00 -10.65 10.68
N SER A 250 12.83 -11.07 10.17
CA SER A 250 12.55 -12.46 9.81
C SER A 250 11.45 -12.55 8.74
N PRO A 251 11.69 -12.04 7.52
CA PRO A 251 10.74 -12.22 6.42
C PRO A 251 10.58 -13.72 6.10
N MET A 252 9.37 -14.12 5.74
CA MET A 252 9.08 -15.50 5.38
C MET A 252 9.40 -15.73 3.90
N GLU A 253 10.25 -16.71 3.62
CA GLU A 253 10.53 -17.12 2.24
C GLU A 253 9.48 -18.15 1.79
N LEU A 254 8.78 -17.88 0.68
CA LEU A 254 7.85 -18.86 0.12
C LEU A 254 8.60 -19.99 -0.57
N PRO A 255 8.17 -21.25 -0.39
CA PRO A 255 8.68 -22.36 -1.18
C PRO A 255 8.27 -22.22 -2.66
N LYS A 256 9.02 -22.88 -3.54
CA LYS A 256 8.80 -22.87 -5.00
C LYS A 256 7.33 -23.06 -5.42
N ASP A 257 6.64 -24.05 -4.85
CA ASP A 257 5.23 -24.34 -5.18
C ASP A 257 4.30 -23.19 -4.76
N GLY A 258 4.60 -22.52 -3.64
CA GLY A 258 3.85 -21.35 -3.20
C GLY A 258 4.07 -20.16 -4.15
N VAL A 259 5.30 -19.95 -4.62
CA VAL A 259 5.61 -18.94 -5.64
C VAL A 259 4.89 -19.26 -6.95
N LEU A 260 4.87 -20.53 -7.37
CA LEU A 260 4.20 -20.99 -8.59
C LEU A 260 2.71 -20.64 -8.60
N ASN A 261 2.02 -20.80 -7.47
CA ASN A 261 0.60 -20.50 -7.34
C ASN A 261 0.29 -19.00 -7.52
N HIS A 262 1.25 -18.12 -7.24
CA HIS A 262 1.12 -16.69 -7.53
C HIS A 262 1.41 -16.34 -8.99
N ILE A 263 2.01 -17.24 -9.78
CA ILE A 263 2.27 -17.03 -11.21
C ILE A 263 1.10 -17.57 -12.04
N THR A 264 0.66 -18.80 -11.78
CA THR A 264 -0.40 -19.48 -12.55
C THR A 264 -1.05 -20.62 -11.76
N VAL A 265 -2.38 -20.73 -11.81
CA VAL A 265 -3.10 -21.88 -11.21
C VAL A 265 -2.94 -23.19 -11.99
N SER A 266 -2.35 -23.14 -13.19
CA SER A 266 -2.07 -24.36 -13.96
C SER A 266 -1.02 -25.25 -13.31
N GLY A 267 -0.20 -24.71 -12.38
CA GLY A 267 0.94 -25.41 -11.79
C GLY A 267 2.04 -25.77 -12.80
N SER A 268 2.02 -25.20 -14.01
CA SER A 268 3.01 -25.51 -15.05
C SER A 268 4.20 -24.55 -14.98
N GLU A 269 5.38 -25.09 -14.68
CA GLU A 269 6.63 -24.30 -14.67
C GLU A 269 6.94 -23.68 -16.04
N ALA A 270 6.61 -24.37 -17.14
CA ALA A 270 6.79 -23.83 -18.49
C ALA A 270 5.88 -22.62 -18.75
N THR A 271 4.63 -22.68 -18.29
CA THR A 271 3.71 -21.53 -18.34
C THR A 271 4.23 -20.39 -17.46
N ALA A 272 4.74 -20.72 -16.27
CA ALA A 272 5.31 -19.72 -15.35
C ALA A 272 6.51 -18.99 -15.97
N ALA A 273 7.43 -19.72 -16.61
CA ALA A 273 8.58 -19.12 -17.29
C ALA A 273 8.18 -18.21 -18.47
N GLU A 274 7.09 -18.52 -19.18
CA GLU A 274 6.56 -17.66 -20.25
C GLU A 274 5.98 -16.36 -19.68
N ILE A 275 5.16 -16.45 -18.63
CA ILE A 275 4.59 -15.28 -17.92
C ILE A 275 5.71 -14.39 -17.37
N LEU A 276 6.72 -14.97 -16.74
CA LEU A 276 7.84 -14.21 -16.19
C LEU A 276 8.72 -13.57 -17.28
N ARG A 277 8.78 -14.16 -18.48
CA ARG A 277 9.47 -13.54 -19.63
C ARG A 277 8.73 -12.29 -20.10
N GLU A 278 7.40 -12.32 -20.13
CA GLU A 278 6.57 -11.16 -20.44
C GLU A 278 6.74 -10.06 -19.39
N ILE A 279 6.69 -10.40 -18.09
CA ILE A 279 6.94 -9.46 -16.99
C ILE A 279 8.33 -8.84 -17.11
N LYS A 280 9.36 -9.64 -17.40
CA LYS A 280 10.70 -9.10 -17.62
C LYS A 280 10.73 -8.12 -18.80
N SER A 281 10.09 -8.45 -19.91
CA SER A 281 9.99 -7.57 -21.09
C SER A 281 9.30 -6.23 -20.76
N ILE A 282 8.21 -6.26 -19.99
CA ILE A 282 7.54 -5.05 -19.51
C ILE A 282 8.48 -4.24 -18.61
N SER A 283 9.09 -4.90 -17.63
CA SER A 283 10.01 -4.28 -16.68
C SER A 283 11.19 -3.61 -17.36
N ASP A 284 11.83 -4.29 -18.33
CA ASP A 284 12.94 -3.76 -19.11
C ASP A 284 12.54 -2.52 -19.93
N GLN A 285 11.33 -2.51 -20.49
CA GLN A 285 10.81 -1.36 -21.24
C GLN A 285 10.49 -0.17 -20.33
N VAL A 286 9.87 -0.42 -19.16
CA VAL A 286 9.55 0.64 -18.20
C VAL A 286 10.82 1.26 -17.61
N CYS A 287 11.84 0.43 -17.37
CA CYS A 287 13.11 0.85 -16.79
C CYS A 287 14.13 1.34 -17.83
N ALA A 288 13.76 1.40 -19.11
CA ALA A 288 14.68 1.75 -20.19
C ALA A 288 15.32 3.14 -19.96
N GLY A 289 16.65 3.18 -19.90
CA GLY A 289 17.42 4.42 -19.69
C GLY A 289 17.57 4.85 -18.22
N LEU A 290 16.97 4.16 -17.26
CA LEU A 290 17.15 4.40 -15.83
C LEU A 290 18.34 3.61 -15.29
N SER A 291 19.25 4.28 -14.59
CA SER A 291 20.49 3.67 -14.12
C SER A 291 20.42 3.15 -12.68
N ASP A 292 19.67 3.83 -11.81
CA ASP A 292 19.59 3.54 -10.38
C ASP A 292 18.28 2.81 -10.01
N ASP A 293 18.37 1.98 -8.98
CA ASP A 293 17.27 1.12 -8.57
C ASP A 293 16.11 1.90 -7.95
N TYR A 294 16.36 3.07 -7.35
CA TYR A 294 15.31 3.95 -6.85
C TYR A 294 14.41 4.47 -7.97
N SER A 295 15.01 5.03 -9.01
CA SER A 295 14.30 5.53 -10.18
C SER A 295 13.54 4.42 -10.89
N LYS A 296 14.13 3.22 -11.00
CA LYS A 296 13.44 2.04 -11.56
C LYS A 296 12.24 1.62 -10.72
N ALA A 297 12.41 1.44 -9.41
CA ALA A 297 11.32 1.06 -8.51
C ALA A 297 10.17 2.08 -8.59
N ARG A 298 10.49 3.38 -8.61
CA ARG A 298 9.51 4.45 -8.75
C ARG A 298 8.78 4.42 -10.09
N ALA A 299 9.51 4.23 -11.20
CA ALA A 299 8.91 4.12 -12.53
C ALA A 299 8.00 2.90 -12.65
N LEU A 300 8.40 1.76 -12.07
CA LEU A 300 7.58 0.55 -11.99
C LEU A 300 6.32 0.77 -11.14
N ALA A 301 6.43 1.45 -9.99
CA ALA A 301 5.29 1.74 -9.12
C ALA A 301 4.27 2.61 -9.86
N GLN A 302 4.73 3.71 -10.46
CA GLN A 302 3.89 4.58 -11.28
C GLN A 302 3.26 3.83 -12.45
N TRP A 303 4.03 2.98 -13.15
CA TRP A 303 3.51 2.21 -14.27
C TRP A 303 2.40 1.25 -13.83
N VAL A 304 2.58 0.53 -12.72
CA VAL A 304 1.54 -0.34 -12.15
C VAL A 304 0.29 0.49 -11.79
N SER A 305 0.46 1.61 -11.08
CA SER A 305 -0.64 2.49 -10.66
C SER A 305 -1.44 3.11 -11.80
N VAL A 306 -0.81 3.38 -12.95
CA VAL A 306 -1.49 3.90 -14.14
C VAL A 306 -2.15 2.80 -14.98
N ASN A 307 -1.63 1.58 -14.97
CA ASN A 307 -2.03 0.51 -15.89
C ASN A 307 -2.99 -0.52 -15.32
N MET A 308 -2.97 -0.71 -14.00
CA MET A 308 -3.80 -1.70 -13.33
C MET A 308 -5.11 -1.08 -12.84
N TYR A 309 -6.16 -1.91 -12.72
CA TYR A 309 -7.47 -1.52 -12.22
C TYR A 309 -7.86 -2.37 -11.00
N TYR A 310 -8.35 -1.72 -9.93
CA TYR A 310 -8.78 -2.47 -8.74
C TYR A 310 -10.11 -3.16 -8.98
N ASP A 311 -10.12 -4.49 -8.86
CA ASP A 311 -11.28 -5.32 -9.18
C ASP A 311 -12.26 -5.42 -8.00
N HIS A 312 -13.19 -4.48 -7.96
CA HIS A 312 -14.24 -4.48 -6.94
C HIS A 312 -15.29 -5.56 -7.18
N ASP A 313 -15.48 -6.01 -8.42
CA ASP A 313 -16.40 -7.10 -8.71
C ASP A 313 -15.88 -8.39 -8.06
N ALA A 314 -14.58 -8.69 -8.19
CA ALA A 314 -13.93 -9.80 -7.50
C ALA A 314 -13.94 -9.60 -5.98
N ALA A 315 -13.58 -8.40 -5.49
CA ALA A 315 -13.56 -8.12 -4.05
C ALA A 315 -14.92 -8.33 -3.37
N ASN A 316 -16.03 -8.03 -4.06
CA ASN A 316 -17.39 -8.17 -3.53
C ASN A 316 -17.96 -9.59 -3.68
N ASN A 317 -17.59 -10.30 -4.74
CA ASN A 317 -18.17 -11.62 -5.07
C ASN A 317 -17.32 -12.80 -4.57
N GLY A 318 -16.10 -12.55 -4.11
CA GLY A 318 -15.15 -13.54 -3.66
C GLY A 318 -13.93 -13.58 -4.58
N VAL A 319 -12.74 -13.58 -3.97
CA VAL A 319 -11.46 -13.60 -4.66
C VAL A 319 -10.97 -15.04 -4.78
N THR A 320 -10.58 -15.45 -5.98
CA THR A 320 -9.98 -16.76 -6.26
C THR A 320 -8.46 -16.67 -6.40
N GLU A 321 -7.77 -17.82 -6.38
CA GLU A 321 -6.33 -17.89 -6.65
C GLU A 321 -5.97 -17.41 -8.07
N GLU A 322 -6.86 -17.65 -9.05
CA GLU A 322 -6.65 -17.17 -10.42
C GLU A 322 -6.68 -15.63 -10.45
N ASP A 323 -7.62 -14.99 -9.76
CA ASP A 323 -7.79 -13.52 -9.78
C ASP A 323 -6.54 -12.77 -9.31
N ILE A 324 -5.70 -13.40 -8.48
CA ILE A 324 -4.46 -12.83 -7.93
C ILE A 324 -3.19 -13.34 -8.62
N SER A 325 -3.33 -14.22 -9.62
CA SER A 325 -2.20 -14.77 -10.36
C SER A 325 -1.64 -13.76 -11.36
N LEU A 326 -0.33 -13.79 -11.60
CA LEU A 326 0.32 -12.95 -12.60
C LEU A 326 -0.25 -13.19 -14.00
N LYS A 327 -0.62 -14.44 -14.33
CA LYS A 327 -1.31 -14.78 -15.57
C LYS A 327 -2.61 -14.00 -15.76
N PHE A 328 -3.46 -13.94 -14.73
CA PHE A 328 -4.72 -13.22 -14.79
C PHE A 328 -4.48 -11.72 -14.89
N VAL A 329 -3.51 -11.20 -14.12
CA VAL A 329 -3.13 -9.80 -14.12
C VAL A 329 -2.68 -9.33 -15.51
N LEU A 330 -1.77 -10.04 -16.16
CA LEU A 330 -1.30 -9.69 -17.51
C LEU A 330 -2.41 -9.79 -18.57
N LYS A 331 -3.37 -10.69 -18.39
CA LYS A 331 -4.47 -10.87 -19.34
C LYS A 331 -5.57 -9.82 -19.20
N ASN A 332 -5.90 -9.44 -17.96
CA ASN A 332 -7.09 -8.64 -17.65
C ASN A 332 -6.76 -7.23 -17.16
N HIS A 333 -5.50 -6.94 -16.85
CA HIS A 333 -5.02 -5.63 -16.36
C HIS A 333 -5.79 -5.16 -15.12
N ARG A 334 -6.28 -6.12 -14.32
CA ARG A 334 -7.02 -5.88 -13.08
C ARG A 334 -6.77 -7.01 -12.11
N SER A 335 -6.92 -6.70 -10.83
CA SER A 335 -6.94 -7.65 -9.72
C SER A 335 -7.35 -6.90 -8.44
N VAL A 336 -7.44 -7.63 -7.34
CA VAL A 336 -7.42 -7.04 -5.98
C VAL A 336 -5.99 -6.83 -5.50
N CYS A 337 -5.81 -6.25 -4.31
CA CYS A 337 -4.52 -5.83 -3.76
C CYS A 337 -3.40 -6.88 -3.84
N PHE A 338 -3.69 -8.16 -3.65
CA PHE A 338 -2.70 -9.23 -3.79
C PHE A 338 -2.16 -9.37 -5.21
N GLY A 339 -2.97 -9.32 -6.27
CA GLY A 339 -2.45 -9.42 -7.64
C GLY A 339 -1.60 -8.22 -8.04
N TRP A 340 -1.95 -7.04 -7.54
CA TRP A 340 -1.16 -5.82 -7.68
C TRP A 340 0.21 -5.94 -7.03
N SER A 341 0.27 -6.35 -5.76
CA SER A 341 1.53 -6.50 -5.05
C SER A 341 2.41 -7.61 -5.65
N ASN A 342 1.80 -8.65 -6.23
CA ASN A 342 2.51 -9.71 -6.97
C ASN A 342 3.18 -9.15 -8.22
N LEU A 343 2.45 -8.37 -9.02
CA LEU A 343 2.95 -7.78 -10.25
C LEU A 343 4.13 -6.84 -9.96
N TYR A 344 3.96 -5.90 -9.02
CA TYR A 344 5.03 -4.96 -8.68
C TYR A 344 6.29 -5.67 -8.15
N SER A 345 6.12 -6.69 -7.30
CA SER A 345 7.22 -7.51 -6.79
C SER A 345 7.96 -8.24 -7.91
N ALA A 346 7.24 -8.87 -8.84
CA ALA A 346 7.84 -9.56 -9.99
C ALA A 346 8.54 -8.57 -10.94
N LEU A 347 7.96 -7.40 -11.20
CA LEU A 347 8.59 -6.36 -12.02
C LEU A 347 9.90 -5.85 -11.39
N CYS A 348 9.93 -5.62 -10.07
CA CYS A 348 11.13 -5.20 -9.35
C CYS A 348 12.23 -6.27 -9.42
N GLN A 349 11.88 -7.54 -9.15
CA GLN A 349 12.84 -8.63 -9.18
C GLN A 349 13.42 -8.87 -10.58
N ALA A 350 12.66 -8.58 -11.65
CA ALA A 350 13.15 -8.63 -13.02
C ALA A 350 14.30 -7.64 -13.28
N GLN A 351 14.38 -6.54 -12.52
CA GLN A 351 15.49 -5.59 -12.52
C GLN A 351 16.59 -5.90 -11.49
N GLY A 352 16.49 -7.04 -10.79
CA GLY A 352 17.39 -7.40 -9.70
C GLY A 352 17.11 -6.66 -8.38
N ILE A 353 15.96 -5.96 -8.29
CA ILE A 353 15.59 -5.20 -7.10
C ILE A 353 14.86 -6.12 -6.12
N LYS A 354 15.36 -6.21 -4.90
CA LYS A 354 14.75 -7.05 -3.86
C LYS A 354 13.43 -6.43 -3.40
N CYS A 355 12.34 -7.16 -3.58
CA CYS A 355 11.00 -6.75 -3.18
C CYS A 355 10.32 -7.83 -2.36
N TYR A 356 9.66 -7.42 -1.29
CA TYR A 356 8.82 -8.26 -0.44
C TYR A 356 7.35 -7.92 -0.66
N ASN A 357 6.49 -8.91 -0.45
CA ASN A 357 5.05 -8.74 -0.40
C ASN A 357 4.65 -8.62 1.08
N ALA A 358 4.18 -7.44 1.47
CA ALA A 358 3.59 -7.21 2.78
C ALA A 358 2.10 -7.50 2.71
N SER A 359 1.56 -8.05 3.79
CA SER A 359 0.12 -8.23 3.95
C SER A 359 -0.27 -8.09 5.41
N GLY A 360 -1.52 -7.70 5.61
CA GLY A 360 -2.11 -7.56 6.93
C GLY A 360 -3.43 -6.84 6.85
N SER A 361 -3.63 -5.83 7.69
CA SER A 361 -4.85 -5.05 7.71
C SER A 361 -4.61 -3.60 7.36
N ALA A 362 -5.62 -2.99 6.74
CA ALA A 362 -5.68 -1.57 6.53
C ALA A 362 -7.03 -0.97 6.95
N VAL A 363 -7.02 0.31 7.32
CA VAL A 363 -8.25 1.10 7.54
C VAL A 363 -8.45 2.07 6.39
N THR A 364 -9.70 2.23 5.98
CA THR A 364 -10.04 3.05 4.81
C THR A 364 -10.90 4.25 5.22
N GLY A 365 -10.92 5.28 4.37
CA GLY A 365 -11.83 6.41 4.50
C GLY A 365 -11.44 7.40 5.59
N SER A 366 -10.41 8.22 5.33
CA SER A 366 -10.00 9.39 6.14
C SER A 366 -9.95 9.11 7.65
N ARG A 367 -9.45 7.94 8.04
CA ARG A 367 -9.35 7.46 9.42
C ARG A 367 -7.96 6.88 9.64
N CYS A 368 -7.49 6.91 10.88
CA CYS A 368 -6.37 6.09 11.32
C CYS A 368 -6.82 5.02 12.31
N PHE A 369 -5.94 4.07 12.65
CA PHE A 369 -6.25 3.00 13.60
C PHE A 369 -6.78 3.50 14.95
N LEU A 370 -6.34 4.66 15.42
CA LEU A 370 -6.81 5.27 16.68
C LEU A 370 -8.27 5.72 16.64
N GLN A 371 -8.86 5.84 15.44
CA GLN A 371 -10.24 6.27 15.20
C GLN A 371 -11.15 5.10 14.78
N THR A 372 -10.64 3.87 14.83
CA THR A 372 -11.32 2.68 14.29
C THR A 372 -11.28 1.52 15.27
N THR A 373 -12.10 0.51 15.00
CA THR A 373 -12.07 -0.79 15.66
C THR A 373 -11.56 -1.86 14.69
N THR A 374 -11.29 -3.06 15.20
CA THR A 374 -10.91 -4.21 14.34
C THR A 374 -11.98 -4.59 13.32
N GLU A 375 -13.23 -4.16 13.51
CA GLU A 375 -14.32 -4.38 12.54
C GLU A 375 -14.22 -3.45 11.32
N ASP A 376 -13.51 -2.32 11.42
CA ASP A 376 -13.24 -1.39 10.32
C ASP A 376 -12.07 -1.86 9.45
N GLU A 377 -11.22 -2.74 9.98
CA GLU A 377 -10.04 -3.25 9.29
C GLU A 377 -10.41 -4.16 8.11
N ARG A 378 -9.64 -4.07 7.03
CA ARG A 378 -9.78 -4.91 5.83
C ARG A 378 -8.46 -5.57 5.50
N SER A 379 -8.51 -6.81 5.03
CA SER A 379 -7.32 -7.49 4.52
C SER A 379 -6.74 -6.70 3.35
N HIS A 380 -5.43 -6.46 3.37
CA HIS A 380 -4.74 -5.70 2.35
C HIS A 380 -3.34 -6.24 2.07
N SER A 381 -2.80 -5.94 0.89
CA SER A 381 -1.45 -6.33 0.49
C SER A 381 -0.79 -5.25 -0.36
N TRP A 382 0.48 -4.99 -0.04
CA TRP A 382 1.35 -3.98 -0.64
C TRP A 382 2.79 -4.50 -0.66
N ASN A 383 3.77 -3.63 -0.82
CA ASN A 383 5.16 -4.02 -0.99
C ASN A 383 6.13 -3.27 -0.09
N LEU A 384 7.28 -3.92 0.10
CA LEU A 384 8.47 -3.32 0.70
C LEU A 384 9.66 -3.59 -0.22
N VAL A 385 10.33 -2.55 -0.68
CA VAL A 385 11.48 -2.65 -1.58
C VAL A 385 12.77 -2.35 -0.81
N VAL A 386 13.86 -3.05 -1.13
CA VAL A 386 15.19 -2.78 -0.58
C VAL A 386 16.03 -2.08 -1.63
N ILE A 387 16.37 -0.82 -1.38
CA ILE A 387 17.13 0.02 -2.31
C ILE A 387 18.27 0.64 -1.54
N ASP A 388 19.50 0.35 -1.98
CA ASP A 388 20.73 0.81 -1.31
C ASP A 388 20.60 0.64 0.20
N GLY A 389 20.32 -0.57 0.71
CA GLY A 389 20.22 -0.83 2.16
C GLY A 389 19.03 -0.22 2.91
N ARG A 390 18.25 0.70 2.30
CA ARG A 390 17.01 1.23 2.84
C ARG A 390 15.83 0.32 2.51
N TYR A 391 14.90 0.24 3.45
CA TYR A 391 13.60 -0.40 3.26
C TYR A 391 12.57 0.69 2.96
N ILE A 392 11.92 0.62 1.80
CA ILE A 392 10.92 1.60 1.37
C ILE A 392 9.55 0.93 1.24
N TRP A 393 8.51 1.56 1.78
CA TRP A 393 7.14 1.10 1.65
C TRP A 393 6.55 1.58 0.32
N VAL A 394 5.85 0.69 -0.38
CA VAL A 394 5.19 0.99 -1.66
C VAL A 394 3.81 0.36 -1.68
N ASP A 395 2.76 1.16 -1.91
CA ASP A 395 1.41 0.68 -2.19
C ASP A 395 0.85 1.23 -3.50
N THR A 396 1.13 0.49 -4.58
CA THR A 396 0.65 0.82 -5.92
C THR A 396 -0.88 0.85 -6.06
N VAL A 397 -1.62 0.18 -5.17
CA VAL A 397 -3.09 0.16 -5.20
C VAL A 397 -3.63 1.50 -4.73
N TRP A 398 -3.09 2.04 -3.64
CA TRP A 398 -3.56 3.29 -3.05
C TRP A 398 -3.02 4.52 -3.79
N ASP A 399 -1.97 4.35 -4.59
CA ASP A 399 -1.50 5.33 -5.58
C ASP A 399 -2.40 5.41 -6.84
N SER A 400 -3.49 4.63 -6.94
CA SER A 400 -4.32 4.55 -8.14
C SER A 400 -5.81 4.80 -7.88
N GLY A 401 -6.40 5.67 -8.70
CA GLY A 401 -7.84 5.85 -8.81
C GLY A 401 -8.51 4.89 -9.81
N ASN A 402 -7.76 4.01 -10.47
CA ASN A 402 -8.30 3.08 -11.46
C ASN A 402 -9.14 1.98 -10.79
N SER A 403 -10.34 1.73 -11.32
CA SER A 403 -11.22 0.71 -10.78
C SER A 403 -11.98 -0.09 -11.85
N TYR A 404 -12.17 -1.38 -11.58
CA TYR A 404 -13.07 -2.24 -12.32
C TYR A 404 -14.31 -2.54 -11.48
N ARG A 405 -15.47 -2.12 -11.97
CA ARG A 405 -16.78 -2.26 -11.30
C ARG A 405 -17.87 -2.46 -12.32
N TYR A 406 -18.81 -3.35 -12.03
CA TYR A 406 -19.98 -3.62 -12.88
C TYR A 406 -19.61 -3.98 -14.32
N GLY A 407 -18.50 -4.70 -14.51
CA GLY A 407 -18.03 -5.08 -15.83
C GLY A 407 -17.28 -3.98 -16.61
N GLN A 408 -16.96 -2.84 -15.99
CA GLN A 408 -16.40 -1.66 -16.65
C GLN A 408 -15.05 -1.25 -16.05
N TYR A 409 -14.10 -0.86 -16.91
CA TYR A 409 -12.85 -0.20 -16.52
C TYR A 409 -13.09 1.30 -16.38
N ASN A 410 -12.72 1.88 -15.24
CA ASN A 410 -12.84 3.30 -14.95
C ASN A 410 -11.46 3.84 -14.59
N THR A 411 -10.93 4.74 -15.40
CA THR A 411 -9.61 5.35 -15.17
C THR A 411 -9.74 6.47 -14.14
N GLY A 412 -8.79 6.52 -13.20
CA GLY A 412 -8.68 7.57 -12.20
C GLY A 412 -7.30 8.22 -12.22
N VAL A 413 -7.03 9.02 -11.19
CA VAL A 413 -5.78 9.76 -11.00
C VAL A 413 -4.73 8.87 -10.33
N CYS A 414 -3.45 9.17 -10.55
CA CYS A 414 -2.34 8.55 -9.84
C CYS A 414 -1.53 9.66 -9.16
N ASP A 415 -1.33 9.56 -7.85
CA ASP A 415 -0.74 10.63 -7.02
C ASP A 415 0.59 10.26 -6.35
N LEU A 416 0.98 8.97 -6.38
CA LEU A 416 2.23 8.47 -5.80
C LEU A 416 2.42 8.81 -4.32
N GLU A 417 1.34 9.05 -3.56
CA GLU A 417 1.40 9.30 -2.12
C GLU A 417 2.08 8.14 -1.35
N TYR A 418 1.85 6.92 -1.80
CA TYR A 418 2.27 5.66 -1.18
C TYR A 418 3.55 5.08 -1.78
N PHE A 419 4.29 5.84 -2.60
CA PHE A 419 5.66 5.49 -2.97
C PHE A 419 6.67 6.07 -1.96
N ASP A 420 7.57 5.23 -1.44
CA ASP A 420 8.54 5.57 -0.39
C ASP A 420 7.88 6.22 0.85
N LYS A 421 6.67 5.76 1.17
CA LYS A 421 5.84 6.26 2.27
C LYS A 421 6.61 6.17 3.59
N ASP A 422 6.60 7.25 4.37
CA ASP A 422 7.22 7.23 5.69
C ASP A 422 6.56 6.15 6.57
N ASN A 423 7.36 5.42 7.36
CA ASN A 423 6.85 4.30 8.14
C ASN A 423 5.79 4.72 9.18
N THR A 424 5.94 5.89 9.79
CA THR A 424 4.95 6.42 10.74
C THR A 424 3.71 6.87 9.99
N ALA A 425 3.87 7.54 8.85
CA ALA A 425 2.75 7.94 7.99
C ALA A 425 1.95 6.72 7.49
N LEU A 426 2.64 5.68 7.01
CA LEU A 426 2.03 4.40 6.60
C LEU A 426 1.30 3.73 7.77
N ALA A 427 1.86 3.79 8.98
CA ALA A 427 1.26 3.16 10.15
C ALA A 427 -0.04 3.80 10.62
N HIS A 428 -0.44 4.95 10.07
CA HIS A 428 -1.78 5.49 10.32
C HIS A 428 -2.87 4.54 9.84
N ASP A 429 -2.64 3.88 8.70
CA ASP A 429 -3.67 3.11 8.01
C ASP A 429 -3.24 1.71 7.58
N HIS A 430 -1.96 1.34 7.66
CA HIS A 430 -1.48 -0.03 7.39
C HIS A 430 -0.84 -0.70 8.61
N ARG A 431 -1.21 -1.96 8.83
CA ARG A 431 -0.63 -2.85 9.81
C ARG A 431 -0.14 -4.12 9.13
N VAL A 432 1.16 -4.36 9.16
CA VAL A 432 1.78 -5.59 8.67
C VAL A 432 1.47 -6.71 9.66
N THR A 433 1.05 -7.85 9.13
CA THR A 433 0.99 -9.11 9.91
C THR A 433 1.82 -10.22 9.28
N ARG A 434 2.27 -10.02 8.03
CA ARG A 434 3.12 -10.96 7.30
C ARG A 434 3.94 -10.23 6.25
N LEU A 435 5.22 -10.61 6.14
CA LEU A 435 6.15 -10.13 5.13
C LEU A 435 6.78 -11.32 4.41
N GLU A 436 6.64 -11.36 3.09
CA GLU A 436 7.00 -12.52 2.29
C GLU A 436 8.05 -12.18 1.23
N TYR A 437 9.06 -13.02 1.09
CA TYR A 437 9.91 -13.05 -0.09
C TYR A 437 9.44 -14.15 -1.03
N ARG A 438 9.17 -13.79 -2.29
CA ARG A 438 8.70 -14.69 -3.34
C ARG A 438 9.70 -14.67 -4.48
N ASP A 439 10.62 -15.63 -4.49
CA ASP A 439 11.74 -15.65 -5.44
C ASP A 439 11.28 -16.09 -6.85
N TYR A 440 10.69 -15.17 -7.61
CA TYR A 440 10.11 -15.47 -8.91
C TYR A 440 11.17 -15.96 -9.90
N PHE A 441 12.30 -15.25 -9.99
CA PHE A 441 13.34 -15.51 -10.99
C PHE A 441 14.42 -16.49 -10.52
N GLY A 442 14.62 -16.68 -9.21
CA GLY A 442 15.50 -17.72 -8.69
C GLY A 442 14.91 -19.12 -8.88
N TYR A 443 13.59 -19.28 -8.68
CA TYR A 443 12.92 -20.56 -8.89
C TYR A 443 12.55 -20.84 -10.35
N PHE A 444 12.27 -19.81 -11.15
CA PHE A 444 11.83 -19.93 -12.55
C PHE A 444 12.67 -19.00 -13.44
N PRO A 445 13.95 -19.33 -13.69
CA PRO A 445 14.84 -18.48 -14.47
C PRO A 445 14.36 -18.34 -15.91
N VAL A 446 14.43 -17.11 -16.44
CA VAL A 446 14.12 -16.81 -17.84
C VAL A 446 15.44 -16.59 -18.60
N ASN A 447 15.73 -17.45 -19.58
CA ASN A 447 16.91 -17.28 -20.42
C ASN A 447 16.73 -16.08 -21.35
N GLU A 448 17.81 -15.31 -21.55
CA GLU A 448 17.91 -14.37 -22.66
C GLU A 448 18.05 -15.20 -23.95
N ASN A 449 17.10 -15.04 -24.88
CA ASN A 449 17.17 -15.65 -26.21
C ASN A 449 17.86 -14.71 -27.19
#